data_AF-A0A1I1AV15-F1
#
_entry.id   AF-A0A1I1AV15-F1
#
_cell.length_a   1.000
_cell.length_b   1.000
_cell.length_c   1.000
_cell.angle_alpha   90.00
_cell.angle_beta   90.00
_cell.angle_gamma   90.00
#
_symmetry.space_group_name_H-M   'P 1'
#
loop_
_entity.id
_entity.type
_entity.pdbx_description
1 polymer ?
#
loop_
_entity_poly.entity_id
_entity_poly.type
_entity_poly.pdbx_seq_one_letter_code
_entity_poly.pdbx_strand_id
1 'polypeptide(L)' 'MGPGTKDTWVVPAAHRSAMTRGTHPLVVDGVVAGTWRRAGDVVEVSCSLTGDAARALVVEVERLGELLGSDLALRTP' A
#
# COMPACT_ATOMS: atom_id res chain seq x y z
N MET A 1 -17.04 5.28 -0.31
CA MET A 1 -16.03 6.35 -0.19
C MET A 1 -16.51 7.35 0.85
N GLY A 2 -15.87 7.39 2.02
CA GLY A 2 -16.21 8.33 3.09
C GLY A 2 -15.62 9.73 2.87
N PRO A 3 -15.93 10.72 3.73
CA PRO A 3 -15.43 12.10 3.59
C PRO A 3 -13.91 12.18 3.43
N GLY A 4 -13.14 11.38 4.18
CA GLY A 4 -11.67 11.37 4.10
C GLY A 4 -11.08 10.97 2.74
N THR A 5 -11.78 10.14 1.96
CA THR A 5 -11.34 9.76 0.60
C THR A 5 -11.62 10.84 -0.46
N LYS A 6 -12.32 11.92 -0.09
CA LYS A 6 -12.60 13.03 -1.01
C LYS A 6 -11.50 14.09 -1.03
N ASP A 7 -10.66 14.13 -0.01
CA ASP A 7 -9.55 15.08 0.10
C ASP A 7 -8.41 14.69 -0.86
N THR A 8 -8.11 15.57 -1.80
CA THR A 8 -7.09 15.34 -2.84
C THR A 8 -5.67 15.48 -2.33
N TRP A 9 -5.46 16.12 -1.18
CA TRP A 9 -4.15 16.18 -0.51
C TRP A 9 -3.78 14.83 0.11
N VAL A 10 -4.79 14.06 0.53
CA VAL A 10 -4.61 12.73 1.13
C VAL A 10 -4.74 11.63 0.08
N VAL A 11 -5.71 11.74 -0.83
CA VAL A 11 -5.96 10.77 -1.90
C VAL A 11 -5.83 11.48 -3.25
N PRO A 12 -4.63 11.49 -3.86
CA PRO A 12 -4.42 12.09 -5.17
C PRO A 12 -5.42 11.56 -6.20
N ALA A 13 -5.82 12.42 -7.14
CA ALA A 13 -6.84 12.09 -8.14
C ALA A 13 -6.52 10.82 -8.94
N ALA A 14 -5.23 10.57 -9.21
CA ALA A 14 -4.73 9.39 -9.91
C ALA A 14 -5.05 8.06 -9.18
N HIS A 15 -5.19 8.08 -7.85
CA HIS A 15 -5.47 6.88 -7.04
C HIS A 15 -6.93 6.75 -6.60
N ARG A 16 -7.73 7.79 -6.82
CA ARG A 16 -9.11 7.87 -6.31
C ARG A 16 -10.04 6.80 -6.89
N SER A 17 -9.90 6.48 -8.18
CA SER A 17 -10.69 5.44 -8.85
C SER A 17 -10.33 4.04 -8.34
N ALA A 18 -9.09 3.83 -7.89
CA ALA A 18 -8.64 2.58 -7.29
C ALA A 18 -9.13 2.40 -5.84
N MET A 19 -9.49 3.49 -5.14
CA MET A 19 -10.02 3.42 -3.77
C MET A 19 -11.49 3.04 -3.74
N THR A 20 -11.75 1.73 -3.68
CA THR A 20 -13.09 1.17 -3.52
C THR A 20 -13.29 0.57 -2.12
N ARG A 21 -14.51 0.12 -1.80
CA ARG A 21 -14.78 -0.53 -0.51
C ARG A 21 -13.91 -1.79 -0.37
N GLY A 22 -13.22 -1.93 0.75
CA GLY A 22 -12.40 -3.11 1.05
C GLY A 22 -11.00 -3.08 0.44
N THR A 23 -10.65 -2.02 -0.29
CA THR A 23 -9.28 -1.80 -0.75
C THR A 23 -8.40 -1.28 0.39
N HIS A 24 -7.18 -1.82 0.53
CA HIS A 24 -6.21 -1.33 1.50
C HIS A 24 -5.30 -0.28 0.85
N PRO A 25 -5.24 0.95 1.40
CA PRO A 25 -4.37 1.98 0.87
C PRO A 25 -2.91 1.69 1.22
N LEU A 26 -2.00 1.90 0.27
CA LEU A 26 -0.58 2.07 0.55
C LEU A 26 -0.32 3.56 0.76
N VAL A 27 0.28 3.89 1.90
CA VAL A 27 0.47 5.28 2.33
C VAL A 27 1.96 5.56 2.50
N VAL A 28 2.43 6.66 1.90
CA VAL A 28 3.78 7.20 2.06
C VAL A 28 3.66 8.62 2.56
N ASP A 29 4.29 8.93 3.70
CA ASP A 29 4.26 10.25 4.34
C ASP A 29 2.84 10.83 4.52
N GLY A 30 1.87 9.97 4.83
CA GLY A 30 0.47 10.35 5.04
C GLY A 30 -0.36 10.52 3.77
N VAL A 31 0.22 10.32 2.59
CA VAL A 31 -0.46 10.42 1.28
C VAL A 31 -0.62 9.04 0.65
N VAL A 32 -1.79 8.79 0.06
CA VAL A 32 -2.04 7.54 -0.68
C VAL A 32 -1.15 7.50 -1.93
N ALA A 33 -0.25 6.52 -1.98
CA ALA A 33 0.64 6.25 -3.11
C ALA A 33 0.13 5.10 -4.00
N GLY A 34 -0.87 4.35 -3.55
CA GLY A 34 -1.42 3.20 -4.26
C GLY A 34 -2.32 2.34 -3.40
N THR A 35 -2.54 1.11 -3.81
CA THR A 35 -3.22 0.06 -3.05
C THR A 35 -2.23 -1.05 -2.73
N TRP A 36 -2.59 -1.86 -1.75
CA TRP A 36 -1.97 -3.16 -1.56
C TRP A 36 -3.02 -4.22 -1.27
N ARG A 37 -2.63 -5.48 -1.47
CA ARG A 37 -3.41 -6.65 -1.09
C ARG A 37 -2.47 -7.78 -0.69
N ARG A 38 -2.95 -8.68 0.15
CA ARG A 38 -2.29 -9.96 0.43
C ARG A 38 -2.92 -11.08 -0.40
N ALA A 39 -2.09 -11.91 -1.01
CA ALA A 39 -2.48 -13.11 -1.73
C ALA A 39 -1.60 -14.29 -1.27
N GLY A 40 -2.09 -15.07 -0.31
CA GLY A 40 -1.27 -16.06 0.38
C GLY A 40 -0.10 -15.39 1.09
N ASP A 41 1.12 -15.81 0.77
CA ASP A 41 2.36 -15.26 1.34
C ASP A 41 2.98 -14.16 0.46
N VAL A 42 2.17 -13.55 -0.40
CA VAL A 42 2.60 -12.43 -1.26
C VAL A 42 1.85 -11.17 -0.88
N VAL A 43 2.58 -10.08 -0.65
CA VAL A 43 2.05 -8.72 -0.59
C VAL A 43 2.24 -8.10 -1.96
N GLU A 44 1.13 -7.78 -2.62
CA GLU A 44 1.15 -7.09 -3.91
C GLU A 44 0.80 -5.62 -3.72
N VAL A 45 1.61 -4.73 -4.31
CA VAL A 45 1.36 -3.29 -4.33
C VAL A 45 1.05 -2.81 -5.74
N SER A 46 0.24 -1.77 -5.87
CA SER A 46 -0.19 -1.25 -7.18
C SER A 46 0.73 -0.19 -7.79
N CYS A 47 1.84 0.14 -7.14
CA CYS A 47 2.75 1.18 -7.59
C CYS A 47 4.21 0.77 -7.43
N SER A 48 5.07 1.35 -8.26
CA SER A 48 6.51 1.22 -8.14
C SER A 48 7.03 2.38 -7.30
N LEU A 49 7.61 2.07 -6.14
CA LEU A 49 8.31 3.03 -5.30
C LEU A 49 9.81 3.01 -5.62
N THR A 50 10.48 4.11 -5.34
CA THR A 50 11.94 4.25 -5.54
C THR A 50 12.61 4.85 -4.31
N GLY A 51 13.92 4.65 -4.16
CA GLY A 51 14.71 5.25 -3.09
C GLY A 51 14.30 4.77 -1.69
N ASP A 52 14.19 5.70 -0.74
CA ASP A 52 13.90 5.40 0.66
C ASP A 52 12.53 4.75 0.86
N ALA A 53 11.53 5.19 0.11
CA ALA A 53 10.18 4.62 0.17
C ALA A 53 10.17 3.14 -0.26
N ALA A 54 10.97 2.76 -1.26
CA ALA A 54 11.10 1.36 -1.67
C ALA A 54 11.76 0.50 -0.59
N ARG A 55 12.82 1.02 0.05
CA ARG A 55 13.50 0.32 1.16
C ARG A 55 12.58 0.17 2.37
N ALA A 56 11.85 1.23 2.71
CA ALA A 56 10.88 1.20 3.80
C ALA A 56 9.74 0.20 3.52
N LEU A 57 9.29 0.07 2.27
CA LEU A 57 8.27 -0.91 1.90
C LEU A 57 8.72 -2.35 2.15
N VAL A 58 9.99 -2.68 1.85
CA VAL A 58 10.54 -4.02 2.14
C VAL A 58 10.52 -4.30 3.64
N VAL A 59 11.03 -3.38 4.45
CA VAL A 59 11.03 -3.49 5.92
C VAL A 59 9.60 -3.63 6.47
N GLU A 60 8.65 -2.90 5.90
CA GLU A 60 7.25 -2.98 6.33
C GLU A 60 6.59 -4.31 5.98
N VAL A 61 6.94 -4.93 4.84
CA VAL A 61 6.47 -6.28 4.49
C VAL A 61 7.07 -7.33 5.42
N GLU A 62 8.35 -7.22 5.76
CA GLU A 62 9.00 -8.09 6.75
C GLU A 62 8.30 -7.98 8.10
N ARG A 63 8.08 -6.75 8.60
CA ARG A 63 7.35 -6.49 9.85
C ARG A 63 5.93 -7.04 9.83
N LEU A 64 5.24 -6.93 8.69
CA LEU A 64 3.90 -7.50 8.50
C LEU A 64 3.95 -9.03 8.55
N GLY A 65 4.98 -9.65 7.98
CA GLY A 65 5.20 -11.09 8.04
C GLY A 65 5.43 -11.60 9.47
N GLU A 66 6.27 -10.91 10.24
CA GLU A 66 6.48 -11.19 11.66
C GLU A 66 5.18 -11.14 12.46
N LEU A 67 4.36 -10.09 12.25
CA LEU A 67 3.08 -9.93 12.92
C LEU A 67 2.10 -11.08 12.60
N LEU A 68 2.18 -11.61 11.38
CA LEU A 68 1.30 -12.66 10.89
C LEU A 68 1.85 -14.07 11.10
N GLY A 69 3.09 -14.20 11.59
CA GLY A 69 3.77 -15.49 11.76
C GLY A 69 4.04 -16.20 10.44
N SER A 70 4.23 -15.46 9.34
CA SER A 70 4.47 -15.99 8.00
C SER A 70 5.54 -15.19 7.28
N ASP A 71 6.44 -15.85 6.55
CA ASP A 71 7.36 -15.14 5.64
C ASP A 71 6.57 -14.59 4.45
N LEU A 72 6.72 -13.29 4.16
CA LEU A 72 5.95 -12.61 3.11
C LEU A 72 6.88 -12.08 2.02
N ALA A 73 6.59 -12.47 0.78
CA ALA A 73 7.25 -11.92 -0.39
C ALA A 73 6.56 -10.63 -0.86
N LEU A 74 7.35 -9.62 -1.23
CA LEU A 74 6.86 -8.41 -1.87
C LEU A 74 6.81 -8.57 -3.39
N ARG A 75 5.69 -8.17 -4.01
CA ARG A 75 5.52 -8.03 -5.46
C ARG A 75 5.14 -6.60 -5.81
N THR A 76 5.98 -5.96 -6.62
CA THR A 76 5.72 -4.65 -7.22
C THR A 76 5.28 -4.81 -8.68
N PRO A 77 4.64 -3.79 -9.30
CA PRO A 77 4.33 -3.77 -10.73
C PRO A 77 5.58 -3.80 -11.60
#